data_AF-A0A3C1DCA7-F1
#
_entry.id   AF-A0A3C1DCA7-F1
#
_cell.length_a   1.000
_cell.length_b   1.000
_cell.length_c   1.000
_cell.angle_alpha   90.00
_cell.angle_beta   90.00
_cell.angle_gamma   90.00
#
_symmetry.space_group_name_H-M   'P 1'
#
loop_
_entity.id
_entity.type
_entity.pdbx_description
1 polymer ?
#
loop_
_entity_poly.entity_id
_entity_poly.type
_entity_poly.pdbx_seq_one_letter_code
_entity_poly.pdbx_strand_id
1 'polypeptide(L)'
;MSQTWISASKPTWTWMPAKRKAKPCSRTTASVSWKTWHNPALWRDAAGFAAACPAWHCGISVLAFSLNRDYSSTLSIAKNDREYHEHDRSTMSDYIIATASTSDLPRTWLDEHQVPFIAYGYTVGDRACEDDCREESRVAVYEGMRAGDRLKTSMINEFAYMDFFRSLLQSGLDVVFCDMSLEMSASYANSLVAAEKVRAEFPEQRLYVMDTRCISGGLGTLVVEMVRRKEQGASFDEVVAWAEQNKLNIAHRFTVDDLNYLKEGGRVSNASALLGTVLNIKPVLYVPDKGTLDVVSKVRGRKASLRAIRDGIVHDLSKVDPTGVEIHILHADCRKDAETIRDQVKAEYPQLGRITITSLGVVIGAHCGPGLLAVFYLCDGRYPE
;
A
#
# COMPACT_ATOMS: atom_id res chain seq x y z
N MET A 1 -14.16 -28.34 55.42
CA MET A 1 -13.87 -29.79 55.29
C MET A 1 -13.68 -30.10 53.81
N SER A 2 -12.71 -30.96 53.46
CA SER A 2 -12.57 -31.79 52.23
C SER A 2 -13.08 -31.23 50.88
N GLN A 3 -12.25 -31.12 49.83
CA GLN A 3 -11.84 -32.22 48.92
C GLN A 3 -13.06 -33.00 48.35
N THR A 4 -13.17 -33.32 47.05
CA THR A 4 -12.09 -33.78 46.13
C THR A 4 -12.47 -33.56 44.65
N TRP A 5 -11.50 -33.79 43.76
CA TRP A 5 -11.60 -33.68 42.29
C TRP A 5 -12.27 -34.90 41.64
N ILE A 6 -12.89 -34.71 40.46
CA ILE A 6 -13.05 -35.75 39.43
C ILE A 6 -12.66 -35.16 38.07
N SER A 7 -11.83 -35.88 37.32
CA SER A 7 -11.38 -35.51 35.97
C SER A 7 -12.27 -36.10 34.88
N ALA A 8 -12.41 -35.38 33.77
CA ALA A 8 -12.95 -35.92 32.52
C ALA A 8 -12.01 -35.56 31.36
N SER A 9 -11.63 -36.57 30.58
CA SER A 9 -10.62 -36.48 29.52
C SER A 9 -11.20 -36.00 28.19
N LYS A 10 -10.35 -35.35 27.37
CA LYS A 10 -10.67 -34.95 25.99
C LYS A 10 -10.56 -36.15 25.05
N PRO A 11 -11.42 -36.29 24.01
CA PRO A 11 -11.23 -37.28 22.96
C PRO A 11 -10.10 -36.87 22.00
N THR A 12 -9.18 -37.79 21.74
CA THR A 12 -8.12 -37.67 20.71
C THR A 12 -8.55 -38.40 19.44
N TRP A 13 -8.57 -37.72 18.30
CA TRP A 13 -8.79 -38.34 17.00
C TRP A 13 -7.45 -38.71 16.34
N THR A 14 -7.15 -40.00 16.28
CA THR A 14 -6.01 -40.56 15.52
C THR A 14 -6.47 -41.07 14.16
N TRP A 15 -5.89 -40.54 13.09
CA TRP A 15 -6.06 -41.06 11.73
C TRP A 15 -5.01 -42.13 11.41
N MET A 16 -5.45 -43.30 10.94
CA MET A 16 -4.60 -44.33 10.32
C MET A 16 -4.79 -44.35 8.80
N PRO A 17 -3.74 -44.63 8.00
CA PRO A 17 -3.79 -44.52 6.55
C PRO A 17 -4.32 -45.79 5.85
N ALA A 18 -5.27 -45.61 4.94
CA ALA A 18 -5.77 -46.69 4.07
C ALA A 18 -4.97 -46.78 2.76
N LYS A 19 -4.24 -47.88 2.55
CA LYS A 19 -3.62 -48.21 1.26
C LYS A 19 -4.67 -48.82 0.31
N ARG A 20 -4.83 -48.26 -0.89
CA ARG A 20 -5.35 -49.01 -2.06
C ARG A 20 -4.51 -48.74 -3.31
N LYS A 21 -4.15 -49.81 -4.01
CA LYS A 21 -3.52 -49.78 -5.34
C LYS A 21 -4.62 -49.82 -6.41
N ALA A 22 -4.44 -49.06 -7.48
CA ALA A 22 -5.05 -49.32 -8.77
C ALA A 22 -4.08 -48.91 -9.89
N LYS A 23 -3.89 -49.79 -10.88
CA LYS A 23 -3.36 -49.42 -12.20
C LYS A 23 -4.57 -49.16 -13.12
N PRO A 24 -4.37 -48.38 -14.19
CA PRO A 24 -4.79 -48.90 -15.49
C PRO A 24 -3.73 -48.76 -16.59
N CYS A 25 -4.12 -49.19 -17.79
CA CYS A 25 -3.27 -49.55 -18.92
C CYS A 25 -2.94 -48.36 -19.84
N SER A 26 -1.94 -48.55 -20.70
CA SER A 26 -1.53 -47.62 -21.75
C SER A 26 -2.49 -47.59 -22.95
N ARG A 27 -2.72 -46.39 -23.49
CA ARG A 27 -2.73 -46.14 -24.95
C ARG A 27 -2.46 -44.66 -25.24
N THR A 28 -1.86 -44.42 -26.40
CA THR A 28 -1.34 -43.14 -26.89
C THR A 28 -2.41 -42.25 -27.49
N THR A 29 -2.32 -40.95 -27.19
CA THR A 29 -2.65 -39.84 -28.11
C THR A 29 -1.89 -38.58 -27.66
N ALA A 30 -1.49 -37.74 -28.61
CA ALA A 30 -0.58 -36.63 -28.36
C ALA A 30 -1.29 -35.37 -27.82
N SER A 31 -0.61 -34.63 -26.94
CA SER A 31 -0.87 -33.21 -26.70
C SER A 31 0.45 -32.48 -26.40
N VAL A 32 0.56 -31.25 -26.91
CA VAL A 32 1.80 -30.46 -26.94
C VAL A 32 2.02 -29.74 -25.61
N SER A 33 3.23 -29.82 -25.05
CA SER A 33 3.60 -29.07 -23.85
C SER A 33 4.17 -27.70 -24.22
N TRP A 34 3.58 -26.63 -23.67
CA TRP A 34 4.21 -25.31 -23.63
C TRP A 34 4.78 -25.08 -22.23
N LYS A 35 6.09 -25.31 -22.10
CA LYS A 35 6.92 -24.76 -21.01
C LYS A 35 7.95 -23.81 -21.63
N THR A 36 8.53 -22.96 -20.78
CA THR A 36 9.62 -22.00 -21.03
C THR A 36 9.31 -20.84 -21.97
N TRP A 37 8.89 -19.71 -21.38
CA TRP A 37 9.11 -18.35 -21.89
C TRP A 37 9.55 -17.44 -20.74
N HIS A 38 10.83 -17.50 -20.35
CA HIS A 38 11.53 -16.47 -19.57
C HIS A 38 13.05 -16.67 -19.72
N ASN A 39 13.67 -15.98 -20.68
CA ASN A 39 15.12 -15.70 -20.66
C ASN A 39 15.44 -14.48 -21.56
N PRO A 40 15.58 -13.26 -20.99
CA PRO A 40 15.73 -12.02 -21.75
C PRO A 40 17.19 -11.70 -22.13
N ALA A 41 17.94 -12.68 -22.64
CA ALA A 41 19.39 -12.55 -22.89
C ALA A 41 19.80 -13.01 -24.31
N LEU A 42 19.08 -12.56 -25.35
CA LEU A 42 19.37 -12.96 -26.74
C LEU A 42 18.95 -11.95 -27.84
N TRP A 43 19.18 -10.65 -27.63
CA TRP A 43 19.08 -9.63 -28.71
C TRP A 43 20.20 -8.59 -28.65
N ARG A 44 21.42 -9.03 -29.00
CA ARG A 44 22.48 -8.18 -29.56
C ARG A 44 23.17 -8.94 -30.69
N ASP A 45 23.74 -8.17 -31.62
CA ASP A 45 24.72 -8.58 -32.63
C ASP A 45 24.23 -9.52 -33.75
N ALA A 46 23.46 -8.94 -34.68
CA ALA A 46 23.62 -9.27 -36.10
C ALA A 46 24.58 -8.25 -36.74
N ALA A 47 25.75 -8.71 -37.19
CA ALA A 47 26.67 -7.93 -38.01
C ALA A 47 25.96 -7.43 -39.29
N GLY A 48 26.28 -6.27 -39.86
CA GLY A 48 27.59 -5.65 -39.96
C GLY A 48 28.07 -5.79 -41.40
N PHE A 49 27.74 -4.80 -42.25
CA PHE A 49 28.29 -4.65 -43.60
C PHE A 49 28.69 -3.19 -43.81
N ALA A 50 29.81 -2.99 -44.52
CA ALA A 50 30.63 -1.79 -44.37
C ALA A 50 30.33 -0.65 -45.35
N ALA A 51 30.75 0.54 -44.92
CA ALA A 51 30.75 1.84 -45.56
C ALA A 51 31.12 1.92 -47.06
N ALA A 52 30.49 2.89 -47.73
CA ALA A 52 31.18 3.83 -48.62
C ALA A 52 30.44 5.20 -48.63
N CYS A 53 31.18 6.29 -48.38
CA CYS A 53 30.74 7.67 -48.64
C CYS A 53 31.05 7.99 -50.13
N PRO A 54 30.38 8.93 -50.81
CA PRO A 54 30.52 10.36 -50.48
C PRO A 54 29.27 11.26 -50.69
N ALA A 55 29.25 12.37 -49.93
CA ALA A 55 28.74 13.73 -50.24
C ALA A 55 27.37 13.95 -50.96
N TRP A 56 26.66 15.02 -50.59
CA TRP A 56 26.37 16.21 -51.45
C TRP A 56 25.60 17.28 -50.63
N HIS A 57 25.54 18.51 -51.14
CA HIS A 57 25.12 19.72 -50.39
C HIS A 57 23.61 20.01 -50.34
N CYS A 58 23.25 20.88 -49.36
CA CYS A 58 22.12 21.84 -49.24
C CYS A 58 21.38 21.64 -47.90
N GLY A 59 20.99 22.66 -47.13
CA GLY A 59 21.11 24.13 -47.17
C GLY A 59 20.23 24.68 -46.01
N ILE A 60 20.71 25.60 -45.16
CA ILE A 60 20.42 27.06 -45.23
C ILE A 60 18.89 27.35 -45.22
N SER A 61 18.29 28.09 -44.26
CA SER A 61 18.86 29.00 -43.25
C SER A 61 17.94 29.32 -42.07
N VAL A 62 18.53 29.85 -41.00
CA VAL A 62 17.86 30.72 -40.00
C VAL A 62 17.70 32.12 -40.57
N LEU A 63 16.62 32.84 -40.22
CA LEU A 63 16.59 34.32 -40.23
C LEU A 63 15.52 34.89 -39.30
N ALA A 64 15.84 36.02 -38.66
CA ALA A 64 15.01 36.77 -37.71
C ALA A 64 15.10 38.29 -38.01
N PHE A 65 14.28 39.10 -37.32
CA PHE A 65 14.16 40.57 -37.45
C PHE A 65 13.53 41.06 -38.80
N SER A 66 12.84 42.21 -38.89
CA SER A 66 12.67 43.32 -37.94
C SER A 66 11.31 44.06 -38.06
N LEU A 67 10.90 44.66 -36.94
CA LEU A 67 10.02 45.83 -36.73
C LEU A 67 9.44 46.61 -37.93
N ASN A 68 8.16 47.02 -37.81
CA ASN A 68 7.84 48.46 -37.82
C ASN A 68 6.61 48.84 -36.99
N ARG A 69 6.46 50.14 -36.69
CA ARG A 69 5.64 50.73 -35.61
C ARG A 69 4.39 51.48 -36.12
N ASP A 70 3.51 51.79 -35.16
CA ASP A 70 2.53 52.90 -35.14
C ASP A 70 1.26 52.77 -36.04
N TYR A 71 0.07 53.32 -35.73
CA TYR A 71 -0.38 54.20 -34.62
C TYR A 71 -1.91 54.04 -34.31
N SER A 72 -2.38 54.70 -33.23
CA SER A 72 -3.76 55.19 -32.97
C SER A 72 -4.89 54.29 -32.41
N SER A 73 -5.15 54.49 -31.11
CA SER A 73 -6.48 54.75 -30.49
C SER A 73 -7.65 53.77 -30.64
N THR A 74 -8.06 53.16 -29.51
CA THR A 74 -9.28 53.55 -28.76
C THR A 74 -9.34 52.84 -27.40
N LEU A 75 -9.95 53.47 -26.39
CA LEU A 75 -10.25 52.78 -25.13
C LEU A 75 -11.43 51.82 -25.34
N SER A 76 -11.25 50.53 -25.01
CA SER A 76 -12.36 49.71 -24.54
C SER A 76 -11.92 48.78 -23.40
N ILE A 77 -12.78 48.78 -22.40
CA ILE A 77 -12.86 47.95 -21.20
C ILE A 77 -12.22 46.57 -21.35
N ALA A 78 -11.34 46.22 -20.42
CA ALA A 78 -10.70 44.90 -20.35
C ALA A 78 -11.72 43.76 -20.29
N LYS A 79 -11.83 43.01 -21.39
CA LYS A 79 -12.29 41.63 -21.33
C LYS A 79 -11.08 40.77 -20.96
N ASN A 80 -11.22 40.06 -19.85
CA ASN A 80 -10.20 39.18 -19.32
C ASN A 80 -10.28 37.85 -20.07
N ASP A 81 -9.80 37.85 -21.32
CA ASP A 81 -9.72 36.66 -22.16
C ASP A 81 -8.60 35.75 -21.64
N ARG A 82 -8.84 35.15 -20.47
CA ARG A 82 -8.19 33.91 -20.06
C ARG A 82 -8.77 32.82 -20.94
N GLU A 83 -8.18 32.72 -22.13
CA GLU A 83 -8.17 31.49 -22.91
C GLU A 83 -7.45 30.43 -22.07
N TYR A 84 -8.21 29.80 -21.15
CA TYR A 84 -7.74 28.65 -20.42
C TYR A 84 -7.39 27.60 -21.47
N HIS A 85 -6.15 27.12 -21.44
CA HIS A 85 -5.76 25.96 -22.23
C HIS A 85 -6.69 24.80 -21.86
N GLU A 86 -7.65 24.54 -22.73
CA GLU A 86 -8.47 23.34 -22.75
C GLU A 86 -7.57 22.19 -23.21
N HIS A 87 -6.63 21.81 -22.33
CA HIS A 87 -5.90 20.56 -22.43
C HIS A 87 -6.91 19.44 -22.31
N ASP A 88 -7.34 18.97 -23.47
CA ASP A 88 -7.83 17.62 -23.78
C ASP A 88 -8.22 16.77 -22.56
N ARG A 89 -9.44 16.99 -22.06
CA ARG A 89 -10.06 16.10 -21.06
C ARG A 89 -10.46 14.74 -21.64
N SER A 90 -10.24 14.46 -22.93
CA SER A 90 -10.71 13.21 -23.56
C SER A 90 -9.80 11.99 -23.31
N THR A 91 -8.71 12.15 -22.55
CA THR A 91 -7.72 11.09 -22.26
C THR A 91 -7.62 10.69 -20.78
N MET A 92 -8.44 11.25 -19.88
CA MET A 92 -8.53 10.73 -18.51
C MET A 92 -9.35 9.43 -18.49
N SER A 93 -8.69 8.33 -18.15
CA SER A 93 -9.37 7.03 -17.98
C SER A 93 -10.37 7.09 -16.82
N ASP A 94 -11.65 6.88 -17.13
CA ASP A 94 -12.76 7.20 -16.24
C ASP A 94 -13.22 5.98 -15.42
N TYR A 95 -12.58 5.80 -14.27
CA TYR A 95 -12.93 4.80 -13.25
C TYR A 95 -12.53 5.28 -11.86
N ILE A 96 -13.16 4.74 -10.82
CA ILE A 96 -12.91 5.13 -9.42
C ILE A 96 -11.84 4.21 -8.83
N ILE A 97 -10.85 4.79 -8.15
CA ILE A 97 -9.99 4.08 -7.20
C ILE A 97 -10.47 4.48 -5.81
N ALA A 98 -10.85 3.50 -5.01
CA ALA A 98 -11.34 3.68 -3.65
C ALA A 98 -10.54 2.82 -2.66
N THR A 99 -10.52 3.20 -1.39
CA THR A 99 -9.75 2.48 -0.37
C THR A 99 -10.45 2.46 1.00
N ALA A 100 -9.81 1.91 2.00
CA ALA A 100 -10.24 2.03 3.39
C ALA A 100 -9.35 3.01 4.16
N SER A 101 -9.84 3.48 5.31
CA SER A 101 -9.07 4.38 6.19
C SER A 101 -7.73 3.79 6.66
N THR A 102 -7.61 2.46 6.64
CA THR A 102 -6.40 1.64 6.94
C THR A 102 -5.30 1.75 5.89
N SER A 103 -5.50 2.55 4.84
CA SER A 103 -4.42 3.05 3.96
C SER A 103 -3.54 4.10 4.66
N ASP A 104 -4.02 4.66 5.77
CA ASP A 104 -3.43 5.72 6.58
C ASP A 104 -3.06 7.00 5.80
N LEU A 105 -3.54 7.13 4.56
CA LEU A 105 -3.39 8.33 3.74
C LEU A 105 -4.00 9.54 4.46
N PRO A 106 -3.43 10.75 4.33
CA PRO A 106 -4.03 11.95 4.89
C PRO A 106 -5.37 12.24 4.22
N ARG A 107 -6.36 12.68 5.02
CA ARG A 107 -7.67 13.08 4.51
C ARG A 107 -7.58 14.13 3.38
N THR A 108 -6.65 15.07 3.50
CA THR A 108 -6.38 16.09 2.47
C THR A 108 -5.97 15.48 1.13
N TRP A 109 -5.15 14.42 1.14
CA TRP A 109 -4.71 13.74 -0.08
C TRP A 109 -5.86 12.94 -0.73
N LEU A 110 -6.66 12.26 0.10
CA LEU A 110 -7.86 11.54 -0.35
C LEU A 110 -8.88 12.48 -1.01
N ASP A 111 -9.13 13.65 -0.39
CA ASP A 111 -10.03 14.67 -0.93
C ASP A 111 -9.44 15.33 -2.21
N GLU A 112 -8.13 15.61 -2.25
CA GLU A 112 -7.42 16.23 -3.39
C GLU A 112 -7.44 15.35 -4.65
N HIS A 113 -7.15 14.05 -4.50
CA HIS A 113 -7.13 13.08 -5.60
C HIS A 113 -8.49 12.40 -5.84
N GLN A 114 -9.55 12.87 -5.17
CA GLN A 114 -10.92 12.33 -5.28
C GLN A 114 -11.02 10.81 -5.05
N VAL A 115 -10.24 10.30 -4.09
CA VAL A 115 -10.20 8.87 -3.71
C VAL A 115 -11.23 8.62 -2.60
N PRO A 116 -12.38 7.98 -2.90
CA PRO A 116 -13.37 7.70 -1.87
C PRO A 116 -12.82 6.65 -0.90
N PHE A 117 -13.14 6.79 0.38
CA PHE A 117 -12.75 5.79 1.36
C PHE A 117 -13.89 5.37 2.29
N ILE A 118 -13.81 4.13 2.77
CA ILE A 118 -14.68 3.61 3.81
C ILE A 118 -13.93 3.61 5.15
N ALA A 119 -14.56 4.19 6.18
CA ALA A 119 -13.95 4.33 7.50
C ALA A 119 -14.10 3.04 8.32
N TYR A 120 -12.99 2.58 8.90
CA TYR A 120 -13.02 1.56 9.94
C TYR A 120 -13.41 2.18 11.28
N GLY A 121 -14.26 1.48 12.03
CA GLY A 121 -14.70 1.91 13.37
C GLY A 121 -13.73 1.51 14.48
N TYR A 122 -13.66 2.33 15.52
CA TYR A 122 -12.99 2.00 16.79
C TYR A 122 -13.79 2.53 17.99
N THR A 123 -13.43 2.09 19.20
CA THR A 123 -14.00 2.62 20.44
C THR A 123 -12.90 3.14 21.37
N VAL A 124 -13.21 4.21 22.11
CA VAL A 124 -12.41 4.73 23.23
C VAL A 124 -13.30 4.63 24.47
N GLY A 125 -13.00 3.64 25.34
CA GLY A 125 -13.98 3.20 26.34
C GLY A 125 -15.27 2.72 25.65
N ASP A 126 -16.41 3.29 26.05
CA ASP A 126 -17.72 3.01 25.47
C ASP A 126 -18.11 3.94 24.31
N ARG A 127 -17.28 4.95 23.98
CA ARG A 127 -17.54 5.88 22.87
C ARG A 127 -17.11 5.25 21.55
N ALA A 128 -18.06 5.04 20.64
CA ALA A 128 -17.78 4.68 19.26
C ALA A 128 -17.26 5.89 18.45
N CYS A 129 -16.28 5.63 17.59
CA CYS A 129 -15.60 6.58 16.72
C CYS A 129 -15.32 5.92 15.35
N GLU A 130 -15.00 6.73 14.35
CA GLU A 130 -14.56 6.30 13.01
C GLU A 130 -13.19 6.89 12.70
N ASP A 131 -12.36 6.18 11.94
CA ASP A 131 -11.08 6.68 11.44
C ASP A 131 -11.34 7.58 10.21
N ASP A 132 -11.39 8.88 10.47
CA ASP A 132 -11.73 9.95 9.52
C ASP A 132 -10.57 10.38 8.60
N CYS A 133 -9.42 9.72 8.76
CA CYS A 133 -8.12 10.01 8.15
C CYS A 133 -7.52 11.40 8.46
N ARG A 134 -7.99 12.11 9.49
CA ARG A 134 -7.50 13.46 9.86
C ARG A 134 -6.31 13.40 10.81
N GLU A 135 -5.34 14.27 10.60
CA GLU A 135 -4.13 14.35 11.43
C GLU A 135 -4.48 14.81 12.86
N GLU A 136 -5.43 15.74 13.01
CA GLU A 136 -5.87 16.25 14.31
C GLU A 136 -6.53 15.15 15.15
N SER A 137 -7.39 14.34 14.52
CA SER A 137 -8.04 13.18 15.13
C SER A 137 -7.03 12.12 15.54
N ARG A 138 -6.03 11.83 14.69
CA ARG A 138 -4.92 10.90 14.99
C ARG A 138 -4.10 11.39 16.20
N VAL A 139 -3.71 12.66 16.23
CA VAL A 139 -2.93 13.26 17.33
C VAL A 139 -3.67 13.14 18.66
N ALA A 140 -4.93 13.58 18.72
CA ALA A 140 -5.74 13.54 19.93
C ALA A 140 -5.93 12.11 20.47
N VAL A 141 -6.06 11.11 19.59
CA VAL A 141 -6.11 9.70 19.99
C VAL A 141 -4.79 9.22 20.60
N TYR A 142 -3.64 9.54 20.01
CA TYR A 142 -2.36 9.11 20.58
C TYR A 142 -2.03 9.80 21.91
N GLU A 143 -2.42 11.07 22.09
CA GLU A 143 -2.36 11.75 23.39
C GLU A 143 -3.21 11.02 24.45
N GLY A 144 -4.45 10.64 24.11
CA GLY A 144 -5.30 9.81 24.97
C GLY A 144 -4.67 8.46 25.31
N MET A 145 -4.11 7.76 24.32
CA MET A 145 -3.41 6.48 24.53
C MET A 145 -2.17 6.61 25.43
N ARG A 146 -1.45 7.75 25.36
CA ARG A 146 -0.35 8.07 26.30
C ARG A 146 -0.86 8.37 27.71
N ALA A 147 -2.05 8.97 27.84
CA ALA A 147 -2.72 9.20 29.12
C ALA A 147 -3.35 7.94 29.74
N GLY A 148 -3.50 6.86 28.96
CA GLY A 148 -3.94 5.53 29.41
C GLY A 148 -5.13 4.94 28.66
N ASP A 149 -5.69 5.64 27.68
CA ASP A 149 -6.82 5.13 26.89
C ASP A 149 -6.47 3.83 26.16
N ARG A 150 -7.42 2.90 26.15
CA ARG A 150 -7.30 1.63 25.42
C ARG A 150 -8.39 1.56 24.37
N LEU A 151 -7.97 1.34 23.12
CA LEU A 151 -8.86 1.28 21.97
C LEU A 151 -9.23 -0.16 21.62
N LYS A 152 -10.42 -0.33 21.03
CA LYS A 152 -10.80 -1.58 20.34
C LYS A 152 -11.29 -1.24 18.95
N THR A 153 -10.78 -1.93 17.94
CA THR A 153 -11.22 -1.75 16.54
C THR A 153 -12.36 -2.70 16.19
N SER A 154 -13.30 -2.22 15.39
CA SER A 154 -14.37 -3.02 14.80
C SER A 154 -14.08 -3.29 13.32
N MET A 155 -14.53 -4.44 12.82
CA MET A 155 -14.56 -4.72 11.39
C MET A 155 -15.72 -3.95 10.75
N ILE A 156 -15.58 -3.54 9.49
CA ILE A 156 -16.70 -2.99 8.72
C ILE A 156 -17.65 -4.15 8.41
N ASN A 157 -18.95 -3.92 8.60
CA ASN A 157 -19.98 -4.92 8.33
C ASN A 157 -20.36 -4.97 6.84
N GLU A 158 -20.99 -6.07 6.41
CA GLU A 158 -21.37 -6.29 5.02
C GLU A 158 -22.26 -5.18 4.44
N PHE A 159 -23.28 -4.73 5.18
CA PHE A 159 -24.20 -3.68 4.72
C PHE A 159 -23.49 -2.35 4.45
N ALA A 160 -22.54 -1.95 5.31
CA ALA A 160 -21.74 -0.74 5.12
C ALA A 160 -20.88 -0.81 3.85
N TYR A 161 -20.29 -1.97 3.53
CA TYR A 161 -19.62 -2.18 2.24
C TYR A 161 -20.61 -2.16 1.06
N MET A 162 -21.80 -2.74 1.20
CA MET A 162 -22.82 -2.71 0.13
C MET A 162 -23.24 -1.27 -0.20
N ASP A 163 -23.53 -0.46 0.81
CA ASP A 163 -23.95 0.93 0.64
C ASP A 163 -22.80 1.78 0.05
N PHE A 164 -21.56 1.55 0.51
CA PHE A 164 -20.38 2.18 -0.05
C PHE A 164 -20.20 1.84 -1.54
N PHE A 165 -20.12 0.55 -1.91
CA PHE A 165 -19.95 0.14 -3.31
C PHE A 165 -21.11 0.59 -4.20
N ARG A 166 -22.35 0.53 -3.71
CA ARG A 166 -23.52 1.05 -4.43
C ARG A 166 -23.39 2.54 -4.71
N SER A 167 -22.96 3.35 -3.74
CA SER A 167 -22.79 4.79 -3.95
C SER A 167 -21.70 5.15 -4.96
N LEU A 168 -20.67 4.30 -5.13
CA LEU A 168 -19.64 4.47 -6.16
C LEU A 168 -20.17 4.06 -7.55
N LEU A 169 -20.75 2.87 -7.67
CA LEU A 169 -21.23 2.33 -8.95
C LEU A 169 -22.43 3.10 -9.52
N GLN A 170 -23.20 3.81 -8.67
CA GLN A 170 -24.25 4.73 -9.10
C GLN A 170 -23.77 5.89 -9.98
N SER A 171 -22.46 6.19 -10.01
CA SER A 171 -21.88 7.14 -10.97
C SER A 171 -21.81 6.60 -12.40
N GLY A 172 -22.06 5.31 -12.61
CA GLY A 172 -21.91 4.63 -13.90
C GLY A 172 -20.48 4.20 -14.23
N LEU A 173 -19.52 4.48 -13.36
CA LEU A 173 -18.10 4.18 -13.54
C LEU A 173 -17.69 2.82 -12.96
N ASP A 174 -16.64 2.23 -13.54
CA ASP A 174 -15.94 1.09 -12.97
C ASP A 174 -15.25 1.48 -11.65
N VAL A 175 -15.08 0.51 -10.74
CA VAL A 175 -14.53 0.73 -9.39
C VAL A 175 -13.43 -0.29 -9.07
N VAL A 176 -12.27 0.19 -8.67
CA VAL A 176 -11.22 -0.59 -8.00
C VAL A 176 -11.22 -0.22 -6.52
N PHE A 177 -11.43 -1.21 -5.65
CA PHE A 177 -11.40 -1.04 -4.20
C PHE A 177 -10.21 -1.78 -3.57
N CYS A 178 -9.37 -1.04 -2.85
CA CYS A 178 -8.16 -1.55 -2.19
C CYS A 178 -8.26 -1.44 -0.66
N ASP A 179 -8.28 -2.58 0.05
CA ASP A 179 -8.23 -2.63 1.52
C ASP A 179 -6.95 -3.36 1.97
N MET A 180 -6.68 -3.36 3.28
CA MET A 180 -5.55 -4.07 3.86
C MET A 180 -5.69 -5.58 3.68
N SER A 181 -4.55 -6.28 3.77
CA SER A 181 -4.44 -7.73 3.62
C SER A 181 -5.54 -8.54 4.32
N LEU A 182 -6.10 -9.52 3.61
CA LEU A 182 -7.15 -10.40 4.14
C LEU A 182 -6.72 -11.20 5.40
N GLU A 183 -5.42 -11.34 5.64
CA GLU A 183 -4.89 -12.03 6.83
C GLU A 183 -5.02 -11.18 8.11
N MET A 184 -5.25 -9.87 8.00
CA MET A 184 -5.27 -8.92 9.13
C MET A 184 -6.67 -8.64 9.67
N SER A 185 -7.70 -8.82 8.85
CA SER A 185 -9.08 -8.47 9.18
C SER A 185 -10.10 -9.23 8.33
N ALA A 186 -11.08 -9.85 8.98
CA ALA A 186 -12.20 -10.47 8.26
C ALA A 186 -13.17 -9.44 7.65
N SER A 187 -12.94 -8.14 7.86
CA SER A 187 -13.60 -7.06 7.11
C SER A 187 -13.41 -7.21 5.59
N TYR A 188 -12.24 -7.70 5.14
CA TYR A 188 -12.02 -8.02 3.73
C TYR A 188 -12.95 -9.14 3.22
N ALA A 189 -13.27 -10.14 4.06
CA ALA A 189 -14.25 -11.17 3.69
C ALA A 189 -15.67 -10.57 3.57
N ASN A 190 -16.03 -9.63 4.44
CA ASN A 190 -17.31 -8.91 4.34
C ASN A 190 -17.38 -8.06 3.06
N SER A 191 -16.28 -7.44 2.63
CA SER A 191 -16.23 -6.66 1.39
C SER A 191 -16.42 -7.53 0.14
N LEU A 192 -15.87 -8.75 0.12
CA LEU A 192 -16.11 -9.70 -0.97
C LEU A 192 -17.58 -10.10 -1.09
N VAL A 193 -18.25 -10.42 0.03
CA VAL A 193 -19.68 -10.78 0.05
C VAL A 193 -20.57 -9.60 -0.37
N ALA A 194 -20.25 -8.41 0.10
CA ALA A 194 -20.93 -7.18 -0.32
C ALA A 194 -20.75 -6.92 -1.83
N ALA A 195 -19.54 -7.08 -2.35
CA ALA A 195 -19.24 -6.89 -3.76
C ALA A 195 -19.94 -7.91 -4.67
N GLU A 196 -20.07 -9.17 -4.23
CA GLU A 196 -20.85 -10.19 -4.97
C GLU A 196 -22.33 -9.76 -5.11
N LYS A 197 -22.94 -9.28 -4.02
CA LYS A 197 -24.34 -8.82 -4.03
C LYS A 197 -24.53 -7.57 -4.89
N VAL A 198 -23.65 -6.56 -4.74
CA VAL A 198 -23.79 -5.29 -5.46
C VAL A 198 -23.49 -5.44 -6.97
N ARG A 199 -22.58 -6.34 -7.39
CA ARG A 199 -22.38 -6.62 -8.84
C ARG A 199 -23.66 -7.09 -9.55
N ALA A 200 -24.58 -7.74 -8.85
CA ALA A 200 -25.87 -8.14 -9.43
C ALA A 200 -26.84 -6.95 -9.61
N GLU A 201 -26.63 -5.85 -8.89
CA GLU A 201 -27.39 -4.60 -9.03
C GLU A 201 -26.84 -3.72 -10.18
N PHE A 202 -25.55 -3.84 -10.52
CA PHE A 202 -24.83 -3.04 -11.53
C PHE A 202 -24.11 -3.93 -12.56
N PRO A 203 -24.84 -4.61 -13.47
CA PRO A 203 -24.25 -5.60 -14.38
C PRO A 203 -23.34 -5.00 -15.46
N GLU A 204 -23.46 -3.70 -15.75
CA GLU A 204 -22.67 -2.99 -16.78
C GLU A 204 -21.36 -2.40 -16.22
N GLN A 205 -21.19 -2.34 -14.89
CA GLN A 205 -20.01 -1.78 -14.23
C GLN A 205 -19.14 -2.86 -13.59
N ARG A 206 -17.82 -2.69 -13.67
CA ARG A 206 -16.83 -3.57 -13.06
C ARG A 206 -16.52 -3.11 -11.64
N LEU A 207 -16.76 -3.97 -10.66
CA LEU A 207 -16.25 -3.81 -9.30
C LEU A 207 -15.12 -4.82 -9.04
N TYR A 208 -13.88 -4.35 -8.93
CA TYR A 208 -12.73 -5.16 -8.55
C TYR A 208 -12.33 -4.87 -7.10
N VAL A 209 -12.25 -5.91 -6.27
CA VAL A 209 -11.84 -5.82 -4.85
C VAL A 209 -10.48 -6.48 -4.73
N MET A 210 -9.45 -5.70 -4.36
CA MET A 210 -8.06 -6.11 -4.32
C MET A 210 -7.62 -6.48 -2.90
N ASP A 211 -7.16 -7.72 -2.73
CA ASP A 211 -6.36 -8.13 -1.59
C ASP A 211 -4.92 -7.66 -1.82
N THR A 212 -4.61 -6.49 -1.28
CA THR A 212 -3.35 -5.80 -1.52
C THR A 212 -2.15 -6.50 -0.88
N ARG A 213 -2.36 -7.45 0.04
CA ARG A 213 -1.29 -8.00 0.91
C ARG A 213 -0.47 -6.91 1.62
N CYS A 214 -0.99 -5.68 1.70
CA CYS A 214 -0.37 -4.50 2.30
C CYS A 214 -1.18 -4.05 3.52
N ILE A 215 -0.60 -3.18 4.35
CA ILE A 215 -1.21 -2.66 5.58
C ILE A 215 -0.72 -1.22 5.80
N SER A 216 -1.56 -0.33 6.34
CA SER A 216 -1.16 1.05 6.70
C SER A 216 -0.57 1.77 5.48
N GLY A 217 0.50 2.54 5.66
CA GLY A 217 1.17 3.27 4.59
C GLY A 217 1.60 2.42 3.40
N GLY A 218 1.76 1.10 3.51
CA GLY A 218 2.04 0.24 2.36
C GLY A 218 0.82 0.03 1.46
N LEU A 219 -0.39 0.01 2.03
CA LEU A 219 -1.63 0.11 1.26
C LEU A 219 -1.75 1.52 0.66
N GLY A 220 -1.41 2.55 1.44
CA GLY A 220 -1.33 3.93 0.96
C GLY A 220 -0.41 4.10 -0.25
N THR A 221 0.81 3.56 -0.22
CA THR A 221 1.77 3.57 -1.33
C THR A 221 1.19 2.92 -2.59
N LEU A 222 0.53 1.77 -2.46
CA LEU A 222 -0.09 1.10 -3.60
C LEU A 222 -1.20 1.97 -4.22
N VAL A 223 -2.06 2.57 -3.40
CA VAL A 223 -3.16 3.45 -3.85
C VAL A 223 -2.62 4.72 -4.52
N VAL A 224 -1.60 5.37 -3.93
CA VAL A 224 -0.92 6.55 -4.52
C VAL A 224 -0.38 6.23 -5.90
N GLU A 225 0.30 5.10 -6.06
CA GLU A 225 0.89 4.69 -7.33
C GLU A 225 -0.17 4.27 -8.37
N MET A 226 -1.29 3.69 -7.95
CA MET A 226 -2.44 3.41 -8.82
C MET A 226 -3.11 4.69 -9.31
N VAL A 227 -3.35 5.66 -8.42
CA VAL A 227 -3.92 6.98 -8.74
C VAL A 227 -3.00 7.74 -9.69
N ARG A 228 -1.70 7.78 -9.42
CA ARG A 228 -0.71 8.40 -10.30
C ARG A 228 -0.74 7.83 -11.72
N ARG A 229 -0.98 6.52 -11.89
CA ARG A 229 -1.10 5.89 -13.21
C ARG A 229 -2.42 6.23 -13.89
N LYS A 230 -3.54 6.25 -13.15
CA LYS A 230 -4.83 6.75 -13.65
C LYS A 230 -4.71 8.18 -14.18
N GLU A 231 -4.05 9.06 -13.43
CA GLU A 231 -3.80 10.47 -13.79
C GLU A 231 -2.88 10.62 -15.02
N GLN A 232 -2.06 9.61 -15.30
CA GLN A 232 -1.24 9.50 -16.51
C GLN A 232 -1.99 8.84 -17.69
N GLY A 233 -3.30 8.59 -17.56
CA GLY A 233 -4.16 8.04 -18.59
C GLY A 233 -4.27 6.51 -18.61
N ALA A 234 -3.59 5.78 -17.72
CA ALA A 234 -3.64 4.32 -17.70
C ALA A 234 -5.05 3.79 -17.43
N SER A 235 -5.48 2.83 -18.24
CA SER A 235 -6.81 2.21 -18.17
C SER A 235 -7.01 1.38 -16.89
N PHE A 236 -8.26 1.02 -16.61
CA PHE A 236 -8.65 0.16 -15.50
C PHE A 236 -7.81 -1.13 -15.46
N ASP A 237 -7.69 -1.82 -16.61
CA ASP A 237 -6.97 -3.09 -16.70
C ASP A 237 -5.46 -2.93 -16.53
N GLU A 238 -4.87 -1.86 -17.06
CA GLU A 238 -3.45 -1.56 -16.89
C GLU A 238 -3.09 -1.25 -15.43
N VAL A 239 -3.93 -0.49 -14.72
CA VAL A 239 -3.70 -0.16 -13.31
C VAL A 239 -3.94 -1.36 -12.39
N VAL A 240 -4.98 -2.17 -12.64
CA VAL A 240 -5.19 -3.43 -11.89
C VAL A 240 -4.04 -4.41 -12.15
N ALA A 241 -3.61 -4.59 -13.40
CA ALA A 241 -2.50 -5.48 -13.74
C ALA A 241 -1.18 -5.01 -13.14
N TRP A 242 -0.89 -3.70 -13.19
CA TRP A 242 0.30 -3.13 -12.54
C TRP A 242 0.27 -3.35 -11.03
N ALA A 243 -0.86 -3.08 -10.37
CA ALA A 243 -0.99 -3.21 -8.92
C ALA A 243 -0.89 -4.67 -8.45
N GLU A 244 -1.49 -5.64 -9.17
CA GLU A 244 -1.30 -7.06 -8.88
C GLU A 244 0.18 -7.51 -9.03
N GLN A 245 0.90 -6.96 -10.02
CA GLN A 245 2.33 -7.25 -10.22
C GLN A 245 3.23 -6.60 -9.16
N ASN A 246 2.83 -5.46 -8.59
CA ASN A 246 3.70 -4.63 -7.74
C ASN A 246 3.29 -4.56 -6.26
N LYS A 247 2.14 -5.10 -5.86
CA LYS A 247 1.72 -5.09 -4.45
C LYS A 247 2.71 -5.79 -3.51
N LEU A 248 3.41 -6.82 -3.98
CA LEU A 248 4.47 -7.50 -3.22
C LEU A 248 5.82 -6.76 -3.23
N ASN A 249 5.96 -5.73 -4.06
CA ASN A 249 7.16 -4.91 -4.21
C ASN A 249 7.11 -3.65 -3.33
N ILE A 250 6.38 -3.71 -2.21
CA ILE A 250 6.24 -2.61 -1.25
C ILE A 250 6.82 -3.05 0.09
N ALA A 251 7.92 -2.42 0.49
CA ALA A 251 8.55 -2.64 1.78
C ALA A 251 7.65 -2.09 2.90
N HIS A 252 7.62 -2.82 4.00
CA HIS A 252 6.98 -2.39 5.25
C HIS A 252 8.00 -2.63 6.36
N ARG A 253 8.80 -1.63 6.75
CA ARG A 253 9.81 -1.76 7.80
C ARG A 253 9.33 -1.04 9.05
N PHE A 254 9.07 -1.74 10.16
CA PHE A 254 8.50 -1.08 11.35
C PHE A 254 8.96 -1.62 12.71
N THR A 255 8.83 -0.80 13.74
CA THR A 255 9.15 -1.12 15.14
C THR A 255 8.15 -0.46 16.09
N VAL A 256 7.76 -1.16 17.15
CA VAL A 256 6.86 -0.65 18.20
C VAL A 256 7.63 -0.34 19.49
N ASP A 257 7.07 0.54 20.33
CA ASP A 257 7.64 0.79 21.65
C ASP A 257 7.13 -0.21 22.69
N ASP A 258 5.83 -0.52 22.72
CA ASP A 258 5.25 -1.54 23.60
C ASP A 258 4.67 -2.72 22.81
N LEU A 259 5.25 -3.90 23.06
CA LEU A 259 4.83 -5.18 22.50
C LEU A 259 3.44 -5.65 22.96
N ASN A 260 2.92 -5.13 24.07
CA ASN A 260 1.64 -5.57 24.61
C ASN A 260 0.46 -5.22 23.69
N TYR A 261 0.51 -4.09 22.98
CA TYR A 261 -0.52 -3.75 21.98
C TYR A 261 -0.61 -4.80 20.88
N LEU A 262 0.53 -5.20 20.27
CA LEU A 262 0.56 -6.22 19.21
C LEU A 262 0.09 -7.59 19.72
N LYS A 263 0.39 -7.90 20.98
CA LYS A 263 -0.01 -9.16 21.65
C LYS A 263 -1.51 -9.19 21.97
N GLU A 264 -2.07 -8.11 22.50
CA GLU A 264 -3.50 -7.98 22.81
C GLU A 264 -4.33 -7.89 21.53
N GLY A 265 -3.78 -7.26 20.48
CA GLY A 265 -4.34 -7.32 19.13
C GLY A 265 -4.31 -8.72 18.54
N GLY A 266 -3.21 -9.47 18.71
CA GLY A 266 -3.09 -10.84 18.20
C GLY A 266 -2.90 -10.94 16.67
N ARG A 267 -2.53 -9.83 16.01
CA ARG A 267 -2.31 -9.76 14.54
C ARG A 267 -0.89 -10.16 14.10
N VAL A 268 0.03 -10.34 15.04
CA VAL A 268 1.41 -10.76 14.75
C VAL A 268 1.53 -12.28 14.68
N SER A 269 1.93 -12.79 13.53
CA SER A 269 2.31 -14.20 13.40
C SER A 269 3.52 -14.44 14.29
N ASN A 270 3.49 -15.49 15.10
CA ASN A 270 4.50 -15.74 16.14
C ASN A 270 4.56 -14.65 17.25
N ALA A 271 3.45 -13.98 17.59
CA ALA A 271 3.37 -13.13 18.80
C ALA A 271 3.83 -13.84 20.09
N SER A 272 3.67 -15.18 20.16
CA SER A 272 4.21 -16.02 21.23
C SER A 272 5.75 -16.08 21.24
N ALA A 273 6.43 -15.96 20.10
CA ALA A 273 7.88 -15.86 20.04
C ALA A 273 8.40 -14.51 20.59
N LEU A 274 7.53 -13.49 20.71
CA LEU A 274 7.84 -12.22 21.38
C LEU A 274 7.73 -12.31 22.92
N LEU A 275 7.43 -13.49 23.48
CA LEU A 275 7.51 -13.76 24.92
C LEU A 275 8.97 -13.68 25.41
N GLY A 276 9.33 -12.55 26.00
CA GLY A 276 10.57 -12.37 26.73
C GLY A 276 10.44 -11.24 27.74
N THR A 277 10.63 -11.54 29.02
CA THR A 277 10.61 -10.56 30.14
C THR A 277 11.83 -9.64 30.18
N VAL A 278 12.64 -9.62 29.11
CA VAL A 278 13.86 -8.82 29.04
C VAL A 278 13.49 -7.37 28.75
N LEU A 279 13.52 -6.56 29.81
CA LEU A 279 13.28 -5.12 29.76
C LEU A 279 14.03 -4.45 28.60
N ASN A 280 13.32 -3.57 27.89
CA ASN A 280 13.84 -2.75 26.79
C ASN A 280 14.31 -3.53 25.54
N ILE A 281 13.84 -4.77 25.30
CA ILE A 281 13.89 -5.37 23.96
C ILE A 281 12.79 -4.75 23.09
N LYS A 282 13.13 -4.40 21.85
CA LYS A 282 12.23 -3.86 20.83
C LYS A 282 12.27 -4.79 19.61
N PRO A 283 11.12 -5.15 19.02
CA PRO A 283 11.09 -5.91 17.79
C PRO A 283 11.45 -5.03 16.59
N VAL A 284 11.98 -5.65 15.55
CA VAL A 284 12.01 -5.13 14.18
C VAL A 284 11.12 -6.06 13.37
N LEU A 285 10.11 -5.51 12.70
CA LEU A 285 9.07 -6.26 12.02
C LEU A 285 8.97 -5.86 10.55
N TYR A 286 8.37 -6.76 9.77
CA TYR A 286 8.02 -6.53 8.38
C TYR A 286 6.72 -7.24 7.98
N VAL A 287 6.30 -7.01 6.74
CA VAL A 287 5.17 -7.69 6.09
C VAL A 287 5.69 -8.59 4.98
N PRO A 288 5.79 -9.92 5.18
CA PRO A 288 6.08 -10.87 4.09
C PRO A 288 4.99 -10.90 3.01
N ASP A 289 5.23 -11.61 1.92
CA ASP A 289 4.30 -11.77 0.78
C ASP A 289 2.92 -12.30 1.17
N LYS A 290 2.84 -13.07 2.27
CA LYS A 290 1.56 -13.53 2.84
C LYS A 290 0.68 -12.36 3.29
N GLY A 291 1.22 -11.16 3.52
CA GLY A 291 0.46 -10.02 4.04
C GLY A 291 0.12 -10.15 5.54
N THR A 292 0.91 -10.94 6.28
CA THR A 292 0.89 -11.01 7.75
C THR A 292 1.92 -10.06 8.36
N LEU A 293 1.96 -9.91 9.69
CA LEU A 293 3.11 -9.30 10.38
C LEU A 293 4.05 -10.39 10.89
N ASP A 294 5.36 -10.25 10.67
CA ASP A 294 6.38 -11.17 11.19
C ASP A 294 7.63 -10.43 11.68
N VAL A 295 8.49 -11.12 12.43
CA VAL A 295 9.63 -10.53 13.17
C VAL A 295 10.94 -10.79 12.44
N VAL A 296 11.57 -9.71 11.95
CA VAL A 296 12.94 -9.73 11.42
C VAL A 296 13.95 -10.00 12.53
N SER A 297 13.93 -9.18 13.59
CA SER A 297 14.91 -9.28 14.66
C SER A 297 14.40 -8.72 15.99
N LYS A 298 15.18 -8.94 17.05
CA LYS A 298 14.94 -8.43 18.40
C LYS A 298 16.20 -7.73 18.88
N VAL A 299 16.10 -6.44 19.15
CA VAL A 299 17.27 -5.61 19.53
C VAL A 299 17.01 -4.88 20.83
N ARG A 300 18.06 -4.54 21.58
CA ARG A 300 17.95 -3.86 22.87
C ARG A 300 17.98 -2.34 22.71
N GLY A 301 16.88 -1.69 23.08
CA GLY A 301 16.73 -0.25 23.13
C GLY A 301 16.23 0.38 21.83
N ARG A 302 15.42 1.44 21.96
CA ARG A 302 14.82 2.18 20.84
C ARG A 302 15.83 2.62 19.78
N LYS A 303 16.99 3.16 20.20
CA LYS A 303 18.06 3.55 19.27
C LYS A 303 18.61 2.39 18.43
N ALA A 304 18.54 1.15 18.92
CA ALA A 304 18.97 -0.02 18.17
C ALA A 304 17.91 -0.47 17.15
N SER A 305 16.61 -0.41 17.48
CA SER A 305 15.56 -0.74 16.52
C SER A 305 15.45 0.29 15.41
N LEU A 306 15.60 1.58 15.72
CA LEU A 306 15.69 2.64 14.70
C LEU A 306 16.86 2.42 13.72
N ARG A 307 18.05 2.05 14.21
CA ARG A 307 19.18 1.70 13.32
C ARG A 307 18.86 0.49 12.45
N ALA A 308 18.32 -0.58 13.02
CA ALA A 308 17.96 -1.76 12.24
C ALA A 308 16.89 -1.47 11.15
N ILE A 309 15.97 -0.53 11.41
CA ILE A 309 15.03 -0.03 10.38
C ILE A 309 15.79 0.72 9.28
N ARG A 310 16.69 1.66 9.63
CA ARG A 310 17.55 2.36 8.65
C ARG A 310 18.38 1.37 7.83
N ASP A 311 18.97 0.37 8.46
CA ASP A 311 19.87 -0.58 7.81
C ASP A 311 19.10 -1.50 6.84
N GLY A 312 17.88 -1.93 7.19
CA GLY A 312 16.98 -2.62 6.27
C GLY A 312 16.56 -1.76 5.06
N ILE A 313 16.29 -0.46 5.28
CA ILE A 313 16.00 0.49 4.19
C ILE A 313 17.19 0.62 3.24
N VAL A 314 18.41 0.79 3.78
CA VAL A 314 19.64 0.89 2.96
C VAL A 314 19.92 -0.43 2.22
N HIS A 315 19.65 -1.57 2.85
CA HIS A 315 19.77 -2.87 2.18
C HIS A 315 18.80 -3.01 1.01
N ASP A 316 17.51 -2.70 1.19
CA ASP A 316 16.52 -2.75 0.12
C ASP A 316 16.86 -1.77 -1.02
N LEU A 317 17.21 -0.51 -0.69
CA LEU A 317 17.59 0.51 -1.68
C LEU A 317 18.91 0.20 -2.40
N SER A 318 19.78 -0.67 -1.85
CA SER A 318 21.00 -1.09 -2.53
C SER A 318 20.78 -2.10 -3.68
N LYS A 319 19.58 -2.69 -3.76
CA LYS A 319 19.21 -3.68 -4.79
C LYS A 319 18.55 -3.05 -6.02
N VAL A 320 18.09 -1.80 -5.92
CA VAL A 320 17.31 -1.07 -6.95
C VAL A 320 17.99 0.24 -7.36
N ASP A 321 17.44 0.94 -8.35
CA ASP A 321 17.74 2.37 -8.55
C ASP A 321 16.88 3.19 -7.56
N PRO A 322 17.48 3.87 -6.56
CA PRO A 322 16.74 4.69 -5.61
C PRO A 322 16.34 6.06 -6.18
N THR A 323 16.73 6.40 -7.41
CA THR A 323 16.48 7.71 -8.01
C THR A 323 14.98 8.00 -8.12
N GLY A 324 14.52 9.04 -7.43
CA GLY A 324 13.11 9.44 -7.43
C GLY A 324 12.17 8.57 -6.60
N VAL A 325 12.64 7.50 -5.93
CA VAL A 325 11.81 6.67 -5.04
C VAL A 325 11.28 7.52 -3.88
N GLU A 326 9.96 7.61 -3.73
CA GLU A 326 9.32 8.26 -2.58
C GLU A 326 9.28 7.31 -1.38
N ILE A 327 9.42 7.88 -0.18
CA ILE A 327 9.36 7.14 1.09
C ILE A 327 8.29 7.77 1.98
N HIS A 328 7.42 6.94 2.53
CA HIS A 328 6.40 7.36 3.49
C HIS A 328 6.77 6.84 4.87
N ILE A 329 6.91 7.74 5.84
CA ILE A 329 7.17 7.41 7.25
C ILE A 329 5.92 7.74 8.05
N LEU A 330 5.35 6.74 8.73
CA LEU A 330 4.24 6.93 9.65
C LEU A 330 4.68 6.71 11.09
N HIS A 331 4.20 7.57 12.00
CA HIS A 331 4.48 7.46 13.43
C HIS A 331 3.22 7.50 14.29
N ALA A 332 3.19 6.75 15.38
CA ALA A 332 2.25 6.95 16.46
C ALA A 332 2.96 7.76 17.56
N ASP A 333 2.78 9.09 17.62
CA ASP A 333 3.43 9.95 18.62
C ASP A 333 4.94 9.67 18.86
N CYS A 334 5.74 9.72 17.79
CA CYS A 334 7.21 9.69 17.89
C CYS A 334 7.91 10.44 16.75
N ARG A 335 7.40 11.62 16.38
CA ARG A 335 7.84 12.42 15.21
C ARG A 335 9.36 12.63 15.10
N LYS A 336 10.04 12.83 16.23
CA LYS A 336 11.51 13.00 16.27
C LYS A 336 12.29 11.77 15.79
N ASP A 337 11.76 10.56 16.01
CA ASP A 337 12.35 9.33 15.49
C ASP A 337 12.17 9.25 13.96
N ALA A 338 10.99 9.64 13.46
CA ALA A 338 10.70 9.70 12.03
C ALA A 338 11.59 10.72 11.30
N GLU A 339 11.77 11.91 11.88
CA GLU A 339 12.68 12.95 11.38
C GLU A 339 14.13 12.45 11.36
N THR A 340 14.57 11.76 12.42
CA THR A 340 15.91 11.16 12.48
C THR A 340 16.14 10.14 11.37
N ILE A 341 15.17 9.25 11.10
CA ILE A 341 15.28 8.25 10.02
C ILE A 341 15.26 8.91 8.64
N ARG A 342 14.35 9.87 8.41
CA ARG A 342 14.32 10.68 7.18
C ARG A 342 15.69 11.29 6.88
N ASP A 343 16.27 11.97 7.86
CA ASP A 343 17.51 12.73 7.66
C ASP A 343 18.71 11.80 7.42
N GLN A 344 18.76 10.65 8.11
CA GLN A 344 19.77 9.62 7.88
C GLN A 344 19.67 8.96 6.50
N VAL A 345 18.46 8.59 6.08
CA VAL A 345 18.22 7.94 4.77
C VAL A 345 18.45 8.93 3.62
N LYS A 346 18.03 10.19 3.76
CA LYS A 346 18.25 11.23 2.74
C LYS A 346 19.70 11.68 2.63
N ALA A 347 20.49 11.59 3.70
CA ALA A 347 21.92 11.84 3.65
C ALA A 347 22.69 10.72 2.93
N GLU A 348 22.26 9.46 3.09
CA GLU A 348 22.83 8.30 2.37
C GLU A 348 22.44 8.30 0.88
N TYR A 349 21.17 8.61 0.58
CA TYR A 349 20.62 8.62 -0.77
C TYR A 349 19.99 9.99 -1.13
N PRO A 350 20.80 11.01 -1.46
CA PRO A 350 20.31 12.33 -1.85
C PRO A 350 19.34 12.30 -3.05
N GLN A 351 19.53 11.34 -3.97
CA GLN A 351 18.74 11.14 -5.19
C GLN A 351 17.33 10.55 -4.98
N LEU A 352 16.97 10.15 -3.74
CA LEU A 352 15.60 9.77 -3.41
C LEU A 352 14.61 10.87 -3.81
N GLY A 353 13.36 10.48 -4.01
CA GLY A 353 12.24 11.41 -4.15
C GLY A 353 11.93 12.14 -2.84
N ARG A 354 10.65 12.48 -2.68
CA ARG A 354 10.12 13.08 -1.45
C ARG A 354 10.06 12.02 -0.34
N ILE A 355 10.41 12.43 0.87
CA ILE A 355 10.18 11.62 2.08
C ILE A 355 9.13 12.33 2.94
N THR A 356 7.94 11.75 3.06
CA THR A 356 6.82 12.31 3.83
C THR A 356 6.78 11.75 5.25
N ILE A 357 6.36 12.56 6.22
CA ILE A 357 6.13 12.13 7.61
C ILE A 357 4.70 12.51 8.00
N THR A 358 3.89 11.53 8.43
CA THR A 358 2.50 11.71 8.88
C THR A 358 2.20 10.88 10.13
N SER A 359 1.10 11.17 10.83
CA SER A 359 0.64 10.28 11.91
C SER A 359 -0.01 9.02 11.36
N LEU A 360 0.29 7.89 12.01
CA LEU A 360 -0.29 6.58 11.76
C LEU A 360 -1.82 6.60 11.95
N GLY A 361 -2.57 5.87 11.12
CA GLY A 361 -4.02 5.75 11.27
C GLY A 361 -4.43 5.10 12.59
N VAL A 362 -5.57 5.51 13.14
CA VAL A 362 -6.02 5.11 14.49
C VAL A 362 -6.27 3.61 14.58
N VAL A 363 -6.83 3.03 13.53
CA VAL A 363 -7.18 1.59 13.50
C VAL A 363 -5.93 0.71 13.56
N ILE A 364 -4.84 1.11 12.89
CA ILE A 364 -3.55 0.43 12.99
C ILE A 364 -2.88 0.76 14.35
N GLY A 365 -2.92 2.02 14.77
CA GLY A 365 -2.40 2.50 16.05
C GLY A 365 -2.95 1.76 17.26
N ALA A 366 -4.23 1.40 17.26
CA ALA A 366 -4.86 0.63 18.33
C ALA A 366 -4.20 -0.73 18.60
N HIS A 367 -3.64 -1.39 17.57
CA HIS A 367 -2.92 -2.67 17.71
C HIS A 367 -1.41 -2.52 17.88
N CYS A 368 -0.86 -1.32 17.66
CA CYS A 368 0.59 -1.09 17.65
C CYS A 368 1.09 -0.21 18.82
N GLY A 369 0.21 0.63 19.37
CA GLY A 369 0.49 1.54 20.47
C GLY A 369 1.26 2.80 20.08
N PRO A 370 1.23 3.84 20.95
CA PRO A 370 2.12 4.98 20.85
C PRO A 370 3.60 4.56 20.86
N GLY A 371 4.40 5.23 20.05
CA GLY A 371 5.79 4.90 19.76
C GLY A 371 6.00 3.95 18.58
N LEU A 372 4.97 3.52 17.83
CA LEU A 372 5.23 2.88 16.53
C LEU A 372 5.94 3.85 15.58
N LEU A 373 6.97 3.35 14.89
CA LEU A 373 7.50 3.94 13.66
C LEU A 373 7.45 2.90 12.54
N ALA A 374 6.92 3.27 11.38
CA ALA A 374 6.91 2.46 10.16
C ALA A 374 7.37 3.26 8.95
N VAL A 375 8.04 2.58 8.01
CA VAL A 375 8.57 3.15 6.77
C VAL A 375 8.15 2.27 5.59
N PHE A 376 7.64 2.92 4.53
CA PHE A 376 7.06 2.29 3.35
C PHE A 376 7.59 2.93 2.07
N TYR A 377 7.91 2.10 1.08
CA TYR A 377 8.48 2.50 -0.22
C TYR A 377 8.35 1.32 -1.21
N LEU A 378 8.43 1.61 -2.51
CA LEU A 378 8.63 0.59 -3.53
C LEU A 378 10.06 0.02 -3.47
N CYS A 379 10.19 -1.29 -3.65
CA CYS A 379 11.42 -2.06 -3.69
C CYS A 379 11.35 -3.15 -4.78
N ASP A 380 12.29 -4.09 -4.82
CA ASP A 380 12.25 -5.29 -5.68
C ASP A 380 11.66 -6.54 -4.99
N GLY A 381 11.43 -6.49 -3.67
CA GLY A 381 10.81 -7.56 -2.89
C GLY A 381 10.77 -7.31 -1.38
N ARG A 382 9.97 -8.10 -0.65
CA ARG A 382 9.80 -7.99 0.81
C ARG A 382 10.75 -8.92 1.56
N TYR A 383 11.95 -8.42 1.84
CA TYR A 383 13.00 -9.20 2.49
C TYR A 383 12.97 -9.09 4.03
N PRO A 384 13.33 -10.17 4.76
CA PRO A 384 13.51 -10.14 6.22
C PRO A 384 14.92 -9.71 6.65
N GLU A 385 15.78 -9.28 5.72
CA GLU A 385 17.16 -8.82 5.99
C GLU A 385 17.22 -7.48 6.72
#